data_AF-A0A2S7NTM4-F1
#
_entry.id   AF-A0A2S7NTM4-F1
#
_cell.length_a   1.000
_cell.length_b   1.000
_cell.length_c   1.000
_cell.angle_alpha   90.00
_cell.angle_beta   90.00
_cell.angle_gamma   90.00
#
_symmetry.space_group_name_H-M   'P 1'
#
loop_
_entity.id
_entity.type
_entity.pdbx_description
1 polymer ?
#
loop_
_entity_poly.entity_id
_entity_poly.type
_entity_poly.pdbx_seq_one_letter_code
_entity_poly.pdbx_strand_id
1 'polypeptide(L)'
;MGRQKLNKLMRPKTNILRGWYNGTYTEIANTKQGHMGKSRVENIVVEFASEFANLKPLARELRSVLFPIRDGDIFTGTFHDSDIMYDGMIIAFNTANA
;
A
#
# COMPACT_ATOMS: atom_id res chain seq x y z
N MET A 1 38.65 12.25 8.42
CA MET A 1 37.30 12.42 7.83
C MET A 1 37.14 11.43 6.68
N GLY A 2 36.68 10.22 6.99
CA GLY A 2 36.57 9.13 6.03
C GLY A 2 35.14 8.63 6.00
N ARG A 3 34.49 8.80 4.85
CA ARG A 3 33.15 8.33 4.44
C ARG A 3 32.62 7.22 5.36
N GLN A 4 31.87 7.65 6.37
CA GLN A 4 31.05 6.74 7.16
C GLN A 4 30.12 6.07 6.16
N LYS A 5 30.23 4.74 6.08
CA LYS A 5 29.35 3.85 5.34
C LYS A 5 27.91 4.31 5.62
N LEU A 6 27.34 5.09 4.71
CA LEU A 6 25.90 5.22 4.59
C LEU A 6 25.47 3.80 4.33
N ASN A 7 25.05 3.15 5.41
CA ASN A 7 24.38 1.86 5.44
C ASN A 7 23.71 1.73 4.10
N LYS A 8 24.29 0.92 3.21
CA LYS A 8 23.67 -0.35 2.82
C LYS A 8 22.16 -0.17 2.94
N LEU A 9 21.62 0.83 2.22
CA LEU A 9 20.20 1.12 2.14
C LEU A 9 19.69 -0.24 1.72
N MET A 10 19.02 -0.93 2.64
CA MET A 10 18.56 -2.28 2.43
C MET A 10 17.58 -2.16 1.28
N ARG A 11 18.10 -2.22 0.06
CA ARG A 11 17.31 -2.33 -1.14
C ARG A 11 16.49 -3.58 -0.86
N PRO A 12 15.15 -3.48 -0.79
CA PRO A 12 14.34 -4.65 -0.56
C PRO A 12 14.83 -5.75 -1.49
N LYS A 13 15.19 -6.91 -0.93
CA LYS A 13 15.83 -8.01 -1.69
C LYS A 13 15.00 -8.42 -2.91
N THR A 14 13.72 -8.06 -2.90
CA THR A 14 12.79 -8.11 -4.00
C THR A 14 12.12 -6.74 -4.06
N ASN A 15 12.18 -6.03 -5.19
CA ASN A 15 11.28 -4.90 -5.40
C ASN A 15 9.91 -5.50 -5.73
N ILE A 16 9.07 -5.76 -4.73
CA ILE A 16 7.77 -6.42 -4.95
C ILE A 16 6.90 -5.59 -5.90
N LEU A 17 7.07 -4.27 -5.91
CA LEU A 17 6.36 -3.36 -6.79
C LEU A 17 6.86 -3.40 -8.23
N ARG A 18 7.89 -4.17 -8.57
CA ARG A 18 8.39 -4.31 -9.96
C ARG A 18 7.28 -4.66 -10.95
N GLY A 19 6.35 -5.51 -10.56
CA GLY A 19 5.23 -5.91 -11.43
C GLY A 19 4.15 -4.82 -11.61
N TRP A 20 4.24 -3.68 -10.91
CA TRP A 20 3.28 -2.58 -11.06
C TRP A 20 3.55 -1.70 -12.29
N TYR A 21 4.71 -1.87 -12.93
CA TYR A 21 5.18 -1.05 -14.05
C TYR A 21 5.86 -1.87 -15.16
N ASN A 22 5.86 -3.20 -15.07
CA ASN A 22 6.40 -4.08 -16.10
C ASN A 22 5.36 -5.11 -16.53
N GLY A 23 5.34 -5.43 -17.83
CA GLY A 23 4.39 -6.37 -18.44
C GLY A 23 3.27 -5.69 -19.20
N THR A 24 2.29 -6.48 -19.63
CA THR A 24 1.04 -6.05 -20.25
C THR A 24 0.14 -5.34 -19.23
N TYR A 25 -0.83 -4.57 -19.72
CA TYR A 25 -1.83 -3.93 -18.85
C TYR A 25 -2.56 -4.93 -17.95
N THR A 26 -2.91 -6.11 -18.47
CA THR A 26 -3.57 -7.17 -17.70
C THR A 26 -2.68 -7.70 -16.58
N GLU A 27 -1.39 -7.94 -16.86
CA GLU A 27 -0.43 -8.40 -15.84
C GLU A 27 -0.22 -7.35 -14.74
N ILE A 28 -0.11 -6.08 -15.13
CA ILE A 28 0.02 -4.96 -14.19
C ILE A 28 -1.23 -4.86 -13.31
N ALA A 29 -2.43 -4.91 -13.91
CA ALA A 29 -3.69 -4.84 -13.19
C ALA A 29 -3.85 -6.00 -12.20
N ASN A 30 -3.59 -7.23 -12.64
CA ASN A 30 -3.65 -8.43 -11.80
C ASN A 30 -2.65 -8.37 -10.63
N THR A 31 -1.44 -7.85 -10.88
CA THR A 31 -0.43 -7.67 -9.83
C THR A 31 -0.88 -6.66 -8.78
N LYS A 32 -1.40 -5.50 -9.22
CA LYS A 32 -1.93 -4.47 -8.31
C LYS A 32 -3.11 -5.00 -7.50
N GLN A 33 -4.09 -5.63 -8.16
CA GLN A 33 -5.24 -6.24 -7.52
C GLN A 33 -4.82 -7.28 -6.48
N GLY A 34 -3.93 -8.20 -6.86
CA GLY A 34 -3.39 -9.21 -5.95
C GLY A 34 -2.71 -8.59 -4.73
N HIS A 35 -1.90 -7.56 -4.90
CA HIS A 35 -1.23 -6.88 -3.79
C HIS A 35 -2.19 -6.13 -2.86
N MET A 36 -3.31 -5.61 -3.37
CA MET A 36 -4.33 -4.96 -2.53
C MET A 36 -5.18 -5.96 -1.73
N GLY A 37 -5.10 -7.27 -2.02
CA GLY A 37 -5.83 -8.31 -1.29
C GLY A 37 -5.53 -8.35 0.22
N LYS A 38 -6.49 -8.90 1.00
CA LYS A 38 -6.52 -8.88 2.48
C LYS A 38 -5.18 -9.22 3.15
N SER A 39 -4.49 -10.26 2.67
CA SER A 39 -3.25 -10.75 3.27
C SER A 39 -1.98 -10.28 2.56
N ARG A 40 -2.10 -9.65 1.39
CA ARG A 40 -0.96 -9.36 0.50
C ARG A 40 -0.47 -7.93 0.62
N VAL A 41 -1.29 -7.00 1.12
CA VAL A 41 -0.86 -5.61 1.38
C VAL A 41 0.31 -5.55 2.35
N GLU A 42 0.37 -6.48 3.31
CA GLU A 42 1.46 -6.56 4.28
C GLU A 42 2.82 -6.75 3.60
N ASN A 43 2.88 -7.46 2.47
CA ASN A 43 4.13 -7.63 1.73
C ASN A 43 4.67 -6.30 1.18
N ILE A 44 3.80 -5.31 0.95
CA ILE A 44 4.22 -3.93 0.60
C ILE A 44 4.60 -3.17 1.87
N VAL A 45 3.77 -3.26 2.92
CA VAL A 45 3.97 -2.51 4.17
C VAL A 45 5.29 -2.89 4.86
N VAL A 46 5.72 -4.15 4.78
CA VAL A 46 7.02 -4.57 5.35
C VAL A 46 8.23 -3.99 4.63
N GLU A 47 8.09 -3.56 3.37
CA GLU A 47 9.18 -2.93 2.61
C GLU A 47 9.37 -1.45 2.95
N PHE A 48 8.47 -0.84 3.72
CA PHE A 48 8.66 0.55 4.17
C PHE A 48 9.94 0.66 4.99
N ALA A 49 10.77 1.65 4.63
CA ALA A 49 12.00 1.93 5.35
C ALA A 49 11.72 2.30 6.81
N SER A 50 12.70 2.11 7.69
CA SER A 50 12.56 2.29 9.14
C SER A 50 12.09 3.68 9.52
N GLU A 51 12.54 4.71 8.80
CA GLU A 51 12.14 6.11 8.95
C GLU A 51 10.66 6.36 8.66
N PHE A 52 9.98 5.45 7.95
CA PHE A 52 8.55 5.49 7.63
C PHE A 52 7.75 4.43 8.39
N ALA A 53 8.31 3.83 9.45
CA ALA A 53 7.61 2.81 10.23
C ALA A 53 6.28 3.32 10.82
N ASN A 54 6.22 4.61 11.17
CA ASN A 54 5.02 5.29 11.65
C ASN A 54 3.92 5.42 10.58
N LEU A 55 4.24 5.31 9.29
CA LEU A 55 3.25 5.37 8.19
C LEU A 55 2.61 4.01 7.88
N LYS A 56 3.11 2.91 8.45
CA LYS A 56 2.58 1.56 8.21
C LYS A 56 1.10 1.42 8.60
N PRO A 57 0.62 1.94 9.76
CA PRO A 57 -0.79 1.92 10.10
C PRO A 57 -1.65 2.68 9.09
N LEU A 58 -1.22 3.88 8.69
CA LEU A 58 -1.91 4.69 7.67
C LEU A 58 -2.04 3.94 6.33
N ALA A 59 -0.98 3.27 5.88
CA ALA A 59 -1.03 2.49 4.64
C ALA A 59 -2.08 1.36 4.68
N ARG A 60 -2.23 0.69 5.82
CA ARG A 60 -3.25 -0.36 6.02
C ARG A 60 -4.66 0.21 6.04
N GLU A 61 -4.83 1.36 6.67
CA GLU A 61 -6.11 2.04 6.76
C GLU A 61 -6.56 2.51 5.37
N LEU A 62 -5.69 3.20 4.64
CA LEU A 62 -5.96 3.65 3.27
C LEU A 62 -6.30 2.47 2.35
N ARG A 63 -5.59 1.33 2.46
CA ARG A 63 -5.95 0.13 1.69
C ARG A 63 -7.36 -0.36 2.05
N SER A 64 -7.75 -0.33 3.32
CA SER A 64 -9.06 -0.82 3.77
C SER A 64 -10.20 0.11 3.32
N VAL A 65 -9.97 1.42 3.30
CA VAL A 65 -10.90 2.42 2.77
C VAL A 65 -11.06 2.29 1.25
N LEU A 66 -9.95 2.21 0.52
CA LEU A 66 -9.95 2.18 -0.95
C LEU A 66 -10.42 0.84 -1.52
N PHE A 67 -10.05 -0.27 -0.87
CA PHE A 67 -10.32 -1.63 -1.32
C PHE A 67 -10.97 -2.45 -0.20
N PRO A 68 -12.18 -2.07 0.23
CA PRO A 68 -12.88 -2.77 1.31
C PRO A 68 -13.16 -4.21 0.90
N ILE A 69 -13.18 -5.12 1.88
CA ILE A 69 -13.54 -6.51 1.61
C ILE A 69 -15.06 -6.63 1.54
N ARG A 70 -15.57 -7.13 0.41
CA ARG A 70 -16.99 -7.45 0.18
C ARG A 70 -17.08 -8.86 -0.38
N ASP A 71 -17.97 -9.68 0.19
CA ASP A 71 -18.17 -11.06 -0.23
C ASP A 71 -16.89 -11.92 -0.27
N GLY A 72 -15.95 -11.62 0.62
CA GLY A 72 -14.69 -12.37 0.76
C GLY A 72 -13.54 -11.92 -0.15
N ASP A 73 -13.75 -10.94 -1.03
CA ASP A 73 -12.69 -10.37 -1.90
C ASP A 73 -12.65 -8.84 -1.81
N ILE A 74 -11.62 -8.22 -2.39
CA ILE A 74 -11.54 -6.77 -2.49
C ILE A 74 -12.55 -6.22 -3.47
N PHE A 75 -13.26 -5.18 -3.05
CA PHE A 75 -14.05 -4.36 -3.94
C PHE A 75 -13.13 -3.44 -4.76
N THR A 76 -13.16 -3.59 -6.08
CA THR A 76 -12.44 -2.74 -7.05
C THR A 76 -13.37 -1.93 -7.94
N GLY A 77 -14.68 -2.03 -7.71
CA GLY A 77 -15.68 -1.27 -8.44
C GLY A 77 -15.75 0.20 -8.00
N THR A 78 -16.63 0.95 -8.64
CA THR A 78 -16.89 2.34 -8.29
C THR A 78 -17.91 2.42 -7.15
N PHE A 79 -17.61 3.21 -6.13
CA PHE A 79 -18.58 3.52 -5.08
C PHE A 79 -19.72 4.35 -5.67
N HIS A 80 -20.96 4.01 -5.33
CA HIS A 80 -22.11 4.84 -5.71
C HIS A 80 -22.09 6.19 -4.98
N ASP A 81 -21.66 6.16 -3.72
CA ASP A 81 -21.41 7.33 -2.90
C ASP A 81 -19.90 7.47 -2.70
N SER A 82 -19.30 8.43 -3.40
CA SER A 82 -17.86 8.68 -3.31
C SER A 82 -17.43 9.30 -1.99
N ASP A 83 -18.35 9.93 -1.26
CA ASP A 83 -18.03 10.65 -0.03
C ASP A 83 -17.54 9.68 1.04
N ILE A 84 -18.09 8.46 1.08
CA ILE A 84 -17.63 7.37 1.97
C ILE A 84 -16.13 7.10 1.81
N MET A 85 -15.63 7.09 0.57
CA MET A 85 -14.22 6.86 0.30
C MET A 85 -13.38 8.08 0.70
N TYR A 86 -13.81 9.29 0.32
CA TYR A 86 -13.08 10.52 0.63
C TYR A 86 -13.01 10.81 2.12
N ASP A 87 -14.13 10.71 2.82
CA ASP A 87 -14.22 10.88 4.27
C ASP A 87 -13.39 9.83 4.99
N GLY A 88 -13.46 8.57 4.54
CA GLY A 88 -12.61 7.51 5.08
C GLY A 88 -11.12 7.82 4.94
N MET A 89 -10.68 8.36 3.80
CA MET A 89 -9.28 8.76 3.61
C MET A 89 -8.90 9.94 4.52
N ILE A 90 -9.75 10.96 4.61
CA ILE A 90 -9.53 12.14 5.48
C ILE A 90 -9.38 11.69 6.93
N ILE A 91 -10.26 10.80 7.40
CA ILE A 91 -10.22 10.22 8.75
C ILE A 91 -8.91 9.45 8.97
N ALA A 92 -8.48 8.64 8.01
CA ALA A 92 -7.23 7.89 8.10
C ALA A 92 -6.02 8.83 8.28
N PHE A 93 -5.96 9.91 7.50
CA PHE A 93 -4.90 10.91 7.62
C PHE A 93 -4.97 11.70 8.93
N ASN A 94 -6.16 12.12 9.36
CA ASN A 94 -6.33 12.83 10.63
C ASN A 94 -5.90 11.96 11.81
N THR A 95 -6.24 10.67 11.78
CA THR A 95 -5.87 9.71 12.84
C THR A 95 -4.37 9.44 12.89
N ALA A 96 -3.70 9.38 11.73
CA ALA A 96 -2.25 9.17 11.67
C ALA A 96 -1.44 10.40 12.15
N ASN A 97 -2.06 11.58 12.21
CA ASN A 97 -1.45 12.84 12.63
C ASN A 97 -1.97 13.35 13.99
N ALA A 98 -2.81 12.57 14.67
CA ALA A 98 -3.35 12.87 16.01
C ALA A 98 -2.41 12.35 17.11
#